data_AF-A0A349D329-F1
#
_entry.id   AF-A0A349D329-F1
#
_cell.length_a   1.000
_cell.length_b   1.000
_cell.length_c   1.000
_cell.angle_alpha   90.00
_cell.angle_beta   90.00
_cell.angle_gamma   90.00
#
_symmetry.space_group_name_H-M   'P 1'
#
loop_
_entity.id
_entity.type
_entity.pdbx_description
1 polymer ?
#
loop_
_entity_poly.entity_id
_entity_poly.type
_entity_poly.pdbx_seq_one_letter_code
_entity_poly.pdbx_strand_id
1 'polypeptide(L)'
;MSWTNVHLHSTIAHVLAIFEAIIGKFRARESSRPLARHLKTGKSGEDRAAQYVRSLHYRILGRNIRIGHDEIDLLAWDPADRVLVFFEVKTRSHASEEYRPELGMTHEKKARIQRAARRYVAQHDFSDGYRIDLLCVVAGQVVDHVRELSWE
;
A
#
# COMPACT_ATOMS: atom_id res chain seq x y z
N MET A 1 -22.89 36.20 -7.23
CA MET A 1 -22.11 35.83 -6.04
C MET A 1 -21.95 34.32 -6.03
N SER A 2 -20.82 33.83 -6.55
CA SER A 2 -20.59 32.41 -6.87
C SER A 2 -20.13 31.64 -5.64
N TRP A 3 -20.97 30.73 -5.16
CA TRP A 3 -20.74 29.81 -4.05
C TRP A 3 -19.82 28.61 -4.40
N THR A 4 -18.94 28.73 -5.40
CA THR A 4 -18.14 27.60 -5.91
C THR A 4 -16.73 27.52 -5.31
N ASN A 5 -16.28 28.51 -4.53
CA ASN A 5 -14.87 28.63 -4.14
C ASN A 5 -14.54 28.22 -2.68
N VAL A 6 -15.55 27.90 -1.87
CA VAL A 6 -15.39 27.59 -0.43
C VAL A 6 -15.23 26.09 -0.17
N HIS A 7 -15.68 25.21 -1.07
CA HIS A 7 -15.56 23.75 -0.91
C HIS A 7 -14.26 23.15 -1.47
N LEU A 8 -13.59 23.82 -2.40
CA LEU A 8 -12.32 23.34 -2.98
C LEU A 8 -11.12 23.62 -2.06
N HIS A 9 -11.15 24.74 -1.31
CA HIS A 9 -10.08 25.09 -0.37
C HIS A 9 -10.06 24.20 0.89
N SER A 10 -11.22 23.72 1.36
CA SER A 10 -11.31 22.87 2.56
C SER A 10 -10.76 21.44 2.32
N THR A 11 -10.91 20.90 1.12
CA THR A 11 -10.42 19.57 0.75
C THR A 11 -8.91 19.57 0.51
N ILE A 12 -8.37 20.59 -0.17
CA ILE A 12 -6.93 20.70 -0.41
C ILE A 12 -6.17 20.92 0.91
N ALA A 13 -6.70 21.75 1.81
CA ALA A 13 -6.08 21.99 3.12
C ALA A 13 -6.07 20.75 4.01
N HIS A 14 -7.16 19.96 4.05
CA HIS A 14 -7.18 18.69 4.78
C HIS A 14 -6.22 17.66 4.19
N VAL A 15 -6.19 17.53 2.86
CA VAL A 15 -5.28 16.59 2.18
C VAL A 15 -3.83 17.00 2.38
N LEU A 16 -3.52 18.30 2.37
CA LEU A 16 -2.19 18.82 2.70
C LEU A 16 -1.84 18.64 4.18
N ALA A 17 -2.77 18.86 5.11
CA ALA A 17 -2.54 18.61 6.54
C ALA A 17 -2.29 17.12 6.83
N ILE A 18 -3.03 16.22 6.17
CA ILE A 18 -2.75 14.77 6.19
C ILE A 18 -1.35 14.51 5.62
N PHE A 19 -1.00 15.14 4.50
CA PHE A 19 0.30 14.98 3.86
C PHE A 19 1.46 15.45 4.76
N GLU A 20 1.33 16.62 5.40
CA GLU A 20 2.30 17.18 6.34
C GLU A 20 2.41 16.33 7.62
N ALA A 21 1.29 15.85 8.16
CA ALA A 21 1.28 14.96 9.32
C ALA A 21 1.92 13.60 9.04
N ILE A 22 1.77 13.07 7.81
CA ILE A 22 2.35 11.81 7.38
C ILE A 22 3.84 11.98 7.06
N ILE A 23 4.23 12.96 6.23
CA ILE A 23 5.63 13.18 5.83
C ILE A 23 6.49 13.67 6.99
N GLY A 24 5.98 14.58 7.83
CA GLY A 24 6.72 15.15 8.96
C GLY A 24 7.16 14.12 10.02
N LYS A 25 6.56 12.92 10.02
CA LYS A 25 6.87 11.82 10.96
C LYS A 25 7.54 10.61 10.29
N PHE A 26 7.80 10.64 8.98
CA PHE A 26 8.34 9.50 8.24
C PHE A 26 9.88 9.39 8.40
N ARG A 27 10.34 8.49 9.27
CA ARG A 27 11.69 7.90 9.20
C ARG A 27 11.57 6.40 8.94
N ALA A 28 11.22 6.04 7.70
CA ALA A 28 11.31 4.66 7.27
C ALA A 28 12.79 4.28 7.11
N ARG A 29 13.19 3.18 7.74
CA ARG A 29 14.52 2.58 7.56
C ARG A 29 14.41 1.61 6.39
N GLU A 30 14.97 1.96 5.23
CA GLU A 30 15.09 1.03 4.11
C GLU A 30 15.94 -0.19 4.53
N SER A 31 15.49 -1.40 4.18
CA SER A 31 16.22 -2.63 4.50
C SER A 31 17.35 -2.85 3.49
N SER A 32 18.61 -2.74 3.94
CA SER A 32 19.80 -2.98 3.11
C SER A 32 20.34 -4.41 3.33
N ARG A 33 19.90 -5.38 2.53
CA ARG A 33 20.50 -6.74 2.45
C ARG A 33 20.89 -7.10 1.01
N PRO A 34 21.97 -7.87 0.77
CA PRO A 34 22.38 -8.29 -0.58
C PRO A 34 21.35 -9.21 -1.24
N LEU A 35 21.00 -8.98 -2.52
CA LEU A 35 19.86 -9.64 -3.18
C LEU A 35 20.21 -10.96 -3.89
N ALA A 36 19.58 -12.06 -3.45
CA ALA A 36 19.38 -13.28 -4.22
C ALA A 36 18.51 -13.04 -5.48
N ARG A 37 18.58 -13.93 -6.48
CA ARG A 37 17.89 -13.77 -7.79
C ARG A 37 16.36 -13.59 -7.65
N HIS A 38 15.74 -14.30 -6.71
CA HIS A 38 14.31 -14.19 -6.38
C HIS A 38 13.96 -12.82 -5.77
N LEU A 39 14.87 -12.21 -5.00
CA LEU A 39 14.70 -10.87 -4.43
C LEU A 39 14.77 -9.80 -5.52
N LYS A 40 15.60 -10.00 -6.58
CA LYS A 40 15.67 -9.05 -7.71
C LYS A 40 14.37 -9.03 -8.50
N THR A 41 13.77 -10.19 -8.71
CA THR A 41 12.44 -10.31 -9.32
C THR A 41 11.37 -9.66 -8.44
N GLY A 42 11.43 -9.88 -7.12
CA GLY A 42 10.54 -9.22 -6.14
C GLY A 42 10.61 -7.69 -6.20
N LYS A 43 11.81 -7.11 -6.20
CA LYS A 43 12.02 -5.65 -6.29
C LYS A 43 11.44 -5.05 -7.58
N SER A 44 11.67 -5.73 -8.71
CA SER A 44 11.05 -5.33 -9.99
C SER A 44 9.52 -5.37 -9.91
N GLY A 45 8.95 -6.36 -9.23
CA GLY A 45 7.50 -6.44 -9.02
C GLY A 45 6.96 -5.32 -8.13
N GLU A 46 7.63 -4.99 -7.04
CA GLU A 46 7.27 -3.85 -6.18
C GLU A 46 7.34 -2.51 -6.94
N ASP A 47 8.34 -2.32 -7.80
CA ASP A 47 8.43 -1.14 -8.68
C ASP A 47 7.22 -1.04 -9.61
N ARG A 48 6.81 -2.17 -10.20
CA ARG A 48 5.63 -2.25 -11.08
C ARG A 48 4.31 -2.04 -10.34
N ALA A 49 4.17 -2.62 -9.16
CA ALA A 49 3.03 -2.40 -8.28
C ALA A 49 2.91 -0.90 -7.89
N ALA A 50 4.02 -0.26 -7.52
CA ALA A 50 4.05 1.16 -7.21
C ALA A 50 3.67 2.02 -8.43
N GLN A 51 4.16 1.69 -9.62
CA GLN A 51 3.78 2.39 -10.85
C GLN A 51 2.28 2.25 -11.14
N TYR A 52 1.74 1.04 -10.98
CA TYR A 52 0.32 0.74 -11.21
C TYR A 52 -0.58 1.55 -10.28
N VAL A 53 -0.38 1.51 -8.96
CA VAL A 53 -1.28 2.25 -8.05
C VAL A 53 -1.16 3.75 -8.21
N ARG A 54 0.03 4.27 -8.57
CA ARG A 54 0.17 5.69 -8.95
C ARG A 54 -0.68 6.05 -10.16
N SER A 55 -0.74 5.17 -11.16
CA SER A 55 -1.61 5.38 -12.33
C SER A 55 -3.09 5.38 -11.98
N LEU A 56 -3.46 4.75 -10.85
CA LEU A 56 -4.79 4.80 -10.25
C LEU A 56 -4.97 5.97 -9.26
N HIS A 57 -4.07 6.95 -9.26
CA HIS A 57 -4.10 8.15 -8.41
C HIS A 57 -3.84 7.94 -6.91
N TYR A 58 -3.38 6.75 -6.51
CA TYR A 58 -2.92 6.53 -5.13
C TYR A 58 -1.67 7.36 -4.87
N ARG A 59 -1.59 7.95 -3.68
CA ARG A 59 -0.38 8.68 -3.23
C ARG A 59 0.48 7.75 -2.41
N ILE A 60 1.61 7.33 -2.96
CA ILE A 60 2.55 6.46 -2.25
C ILE A 60 3.19 7.22 -1.09
N LEU A 61 3.08 6.66 0.12
CA LEU A 61 3.63 7.19 1.36
C LEU A 61 4.94 6.49 1.72
N GLY A 62 5.07 5.21 1.37
CA GLY A 62 6.29 4.45 1.60
C GLY A 62 6.31 3.11 0.88
N ARG A 63 7.51 2.60 0.62
CA ARG A 63 7.78 1.29 0.00
C ARG A 63 8.72 0.49 0.89
N ASN A 64 8.53 -0.82 0.97
CA ASN A 64 9.30 -1.74 1.82
C ASN A 64 9.50 -1.17 3.23
N ILE A 65 8.40 -0.69 3.82
CA ILE A 65 8.43 -0.01 5.10
C ILE A 65 8.32 -1.03 6.23
N ARG A 66 8.97 -0.71 7.34
CA ARG A 66 8.92 -1.53 8.55
C ARG A 66 8.11 -0.81 9.62
N ILE A 67 7.02 -1.44 10.05
CA ILE A 67 6.10 -0.91 11.07
C ILE A 67 6.18 -1.85 12.27
N GLY A 68 6.89 -1.41 13.32
CA GLY A 68 7.30 -2.31 14.39
C GLY A 68 8.28 -3.37 13.87
N HIS A 69 7.89 -4.65 13.95
CA HIS A 69 8.69 -5.76 13.43
C HIS A 69 8.20 -6.27 12.07
N ASP A 70 7.09 -5.74 11.59
CA ASP A 70 6.40 -6.21 10.40
C ASP A 70 6.79 -5.37 9.19
N GLU A 71 7.04 -6.04 8.07
CA GLU A 71 7.32 -5.39 6.79
C GLU A 71 6.03 -5.21 6.00
N ILE A 72 5.92 -4.11 5.27
CA ILE A 72 4.81 -3.78 4.36
C ILE A 72 5.42 -3.33 3.04
N ASP A 73 5.05 -4.00 1.95
CA ASP A 73 5.67 -3.79 0.64
C ASP A 73 5.34 -2.38 0.11
N LEU A 74 4.10 -1.92 0.31
CA LEU A 74 3.68 -0.59 -0.11
C LEU A 74 2.59 -0.03 0.80
N LEU A 75 2.74 1.23 1.18
CA LEU A 75 1.73 2.03 1.88
C LEU A 75 1.37 3.23 1.01
N ALA A 76 0.08 3.44 0.78
CA ALA A 76 -0.41 4.59 0.04
C ALA A 76 -1.67 5.19 0.68
N TRP A 77 -1.99 6.40 0.26
CA TRP A 77 -3.28 7.05 0.48
C TRP A 77 -4.16 6.88 -0.77
N ASP A 78 -5.37 6.37 -0.57
CA ASP A 78 -6.41 6.33 -1.59
C ASP A 78 -7.28 7.58 -1.45
N PRO A 79 -7.16 8.57 -2.35
CA PRO A 79 -7.96 9.79 -2.26
C PRO A 79 -9.44 9.58 -2.59
N ALA A 80 -9.81 8.51 -3.29
CA ALA A 80 -11.21 8.24 -3.65
C ALA A 80 -12.01 7.77 -2.43
N ASP A 81 -11.45 6.82 -1.68
CA ASP A 81 -12.08 6.26 -0.49
C ASP A 81 -11.69 7.00 0.80
N ARG A 82 -10.68 7.87 0.72
CA ARG A 82 -10.09 8.58 1.87
C ARG A 82 -9.57 7.63 2.95
N VAL A 83 -8.83 6.59 2.55
CA VAL A 83 -8.24 5.61 3.47
C VAL A 83 -6.75 5.40 3.23
N LEU A 84 -6.03 4.97 4.26
CA LEU A 84 -4.70 4.38 4.09
C LEU A 84 -4.84 2.98 3.50
N VAL A 85 -4.00 2.63 2.54
CA VAL A 85 -4.01 1.31 1.91
C VAL A 85 -2.65 0.65 2.09
N PHE A 86 -2.67 -0.48 2.79
CA PHE A 86 -1.52 -1.35 3.02
C PHE A 86 -1.55 -2.46 1.98
N PHE A 87 -0.54 -2.51 1.14
CA PHE A 87 -0.46 -3.47 0.05
C PHE A 87 0.54 -4.58 0.39
N GLU A 88 0.14 -5.82 0.11
CA GLU A 88 1.05 -6.93 -0.16
C GLU A 88 1.26 -7.05 -1.68
N VAL A 89 2.50 -7.25 -2.13
CA VAL A 89 2.85 -7.45 -3.53
C VAL A 89 3.39 -8.87 -3.74
N LYS A 90 2.71 -9.64 -4.58
CA LYS A 90 3.17 -10.98 -4.97
C LYS A 90 3.71 -10.96 -6.39
N THR A 91 4.98 -11.29 -6.54
CA THR A 91 5.61 -11.38 -7.87
C THR A 91 5.80 -12.84 -8.29
N ARG A 92 5.45 -13.14 -9.54
CA ARG A 92 5.63 -14.47 -10.16
C ARG A 92 6.27 -14.33 -11.55
N SER A 93 6.95 -15.38 -11.98
CA SER A 93 7.55 -15.48 -13.31
C SER A 93 6.56 -15.88 -14.41
N HIS A 94 5.52 -16.65 -14.07
CA HIS A 94 4.50 -17.13 -15.02
C HIS A 94 3.10 -17.02 -14.42
N ALA A 95 2.11 -16.76 -15.28
CA ALA A 95 0.70 -16.87 -14.94
C ALA A 95 0.27 -18.33 -15.05
N SER A 96 -0.60 -18.78 -14.15
CA SER A 96 -1.32 -20.04 -14.28
C SER A 96 -2.80 -19.76 -14.04
N GLU A 97 -3.67 -20.30 -14.90
CA GLU A 97 -5.13 -20.09 -14.82
C GLU A 97 -5.74 -20.58 -13.49
N GLU A 98 -5.10 -21.54 -12.83
CA GLU A 98 -5.52 -22.08 -11.52
C GLU A 98 -5.15 -21.20 -10.32
N TYR A 99 -4.35 -20.14 -10.53
CA TYR A 99 -3.87 -19.33 -9.42
C TYR A 99 -4.89 -18.27 -9.01
N ARG A 100 -5.37 -18.39 -7.78
CA ARG A 100 -6.10 -17.32 -7.10
C ARG A 100 -5.13 -16.56 -6.17
N PRO A 101 -4.89 -15.25 -6.38
CA PRO A 101 -4.03 -14.41 -5.55
C PRO A 101 -4.20 -14.63 -4.05
N GLU A 102 -5.45 -14.73 -3.63
CA GLU A 102 -5.91 -14.82 -2.26
C GLU A 102 -5.48 -16.13 -1.60
N LEU A 103 -5.36 -17.22 -2.35
CA LEU A 103 -4.84 -18.50 -1.84
C LEU A 103 -3.37 -18.39 -1.42
N GLY A 104 -2.65 -17.41 -1.96
CA GLY A 104 -1.28 -17.10 -1.56
C GLY A 104 -1.14 -16.28 -0.28
N MET A 105 -2.26 -15.85 0.32
CA MET A 105 -2.33 -15.07 1.57
C MET A 105 -2.66 -15.96 2.76
N THR A 106 -1.62 -16.49 3.40
CA THR A 106 -1.75 -17.28 4.63
C THR A 106 -2.30 -16.43 5.78
N HIS A 107 -2.91 -17.08 6.78
CA HIS A 107 -3.38 -16.40 8.00
C HIS A 107 -2.26 -15.59 8.68
N GLU A 108 -1.03 -16.10 8.66
CA GLU A 108 0.14 -15.40 9.23
C GLU A 108 0.44 -14.09 8.49
N LYS A 109 0.35 -14.09 7.16
CA LYS A 109 0.55 -12.88 6.35
C LYS A 109 -0.56 -11.87 6.59
N LYS A 110 -1.82 -12.33 6.60
CA LYS A 110 -3.00 -11.52 6.93
C LYS A 110 -2.86 -10.89 8.33
N ALA A 111 -2.47 -11.67 9.34
CA ALA A 111 -2.28 -11.18 10.71
C ALA A 111 -1.11 -10.17 10.82
N ARG A 112 -0.01 -10.39 10.09
CA ARG A 112 1.14 -9.48 10.03
C ARG A 112 0.73 -8.10 9.50
N ILE A 113 0.10 -8.05 8.33
CA ILE A 113 -0.29 -6.78 7.71
C ILE A 113 -1.39 -6.06 8.53
N GLN A 114 -2.32 -6.81 9.13
CA GLN A 114 -3.34 -6.24 10.01
C GLN A 114 -2.73 -5.61 11.27
N ARG A 115 -1.75 -6.28 11.89
CA ARG A 115 -1.02 -5.76 13.06
C ARG A 115 -0.24 -4.50 12.71
N ALA A 116 0.46 -4.51 11.58
CA ALA A 116 1.19 -3.35 11.06
C ALA A 116 0.24 -2.16 10.80
N ALA A 117 -0.89 -2.40 10.13
CA ALA A 117 -1.88 -1.37 9.83
C ALA A 117 -2.45 -0.72 11.10
N ARG A 118 -2.93 -1.54 12.05
CA ARG A 118 -3.43 -1.05 13.35
C ARG A 118 -2.39 -0.22 14.09
N ARG A 119 -1.13 -0.68 14.10
CA ARG A 119 -0.03 0.04 14.76
C ARG A 119 0.23 1.39 14.10
N TYR A 120 0.30 1.42 12.78
CA TYR A 120 0.58 2.65 12.04
C TYR A 120 -0.52 3.70 12.26
N VAL A 121 -1.77 3.29 12.10
CA VAL A 121 -2.95 4.15 12.28
C VAL A 121 -2.97 4.75 13.69
N ALA A 122 -2.71 3.93 14.73
CA ALA A 122 -2.65 4.38 16.11
C ALA A 122 -1.47 5.32 16.41
N GLN A 123 -0.30 5.11 15.78
CA GLN A 123 0.89 5.94 16.00
C GLN A 123 0.81 7.31 15.30
N HIS A 124 0.00 7.41 14.26
CA HIS A 124 -0.12 8.60 13.41
C HIS A 124 -1.46 9.34 13.60
N ASP A 125 -2.27 8.94 14.58
CA ASP A 125 -3.60 9.51 14.87
C ASP A 125 -4.50 9.58 13.61
N PHE A 126 -4.37 8.59 12.73
CA PHE A 126 -5.11 8.57 11.47
C PHE A 126 -6.52 7.99 11.71
N SER A 127 -7.57 8.79 11.54
CA SER A 127 -8.94 8.36 11.87
C SER A 127 -9.78 7.93 10.68
N ASP A 128 -9.39 8.24 9.45
CA ASP A 128 -10.25 8.02 8.27
C ASP A 128 -10.30 6.53 7.82
N GLY A 129 -9.65 5.63 8.56
CA GLY A 129 -9.68 4.19 8.33
C GLY A 129 -8.54 3.67 7.46
N TYR A 130 -8.53 2.35 7.25
CA TYR A 130 -7.54 1.68 6.41
C TYR A 130 -8.11 0.47 5.68
N ARG A 131 -7.50 0.13 4.55
CA ARG A 131 -7.76 -1.08 3.74
C ARG A 131 -6.48 -1.88 3.58
N ILE A 132 -6.63 -3.18 3.36
CA ILE A 132 -5.54 -4.08 3.00
C ILE A 132 -5.82 -4.64 1.61
N ASP A 133 -4.89 -4.41 0.69
CA ASP A 133 -5.00 -4.81 -0.70
C ASP A 133 -3.89 -5.78 -1.07
N LEU A 134 -4.15 -6.59 -2.09
CA LEU A 134 -3.16 -7.49 -2.68
C LEU A 134 -2.97 -7.18 -4.16
N LEU A 135 -1.72 -7.04 -4.56
CA LEU A 135 -1.32 -6.88 -5.96
C LEU A 135 -0.56 -8.12 -6.43
N CYS A 136 -0.96 -8.67 -7.57
CA CYS A 136 -0.22 -9.73 -8.23
C CYS A 136 0.49 -9.20 -9.46
N VAL A 137 1.81 -9.39 -9.51
CA VAL A 137 2.66 -9.02 -10.64
C VAL A 137 3.17 -10.27 -11.32
N VAL A 138 2.87 -10.40 -12.62
CA VAL A 138 3.37 -11.47 -13.47
C VAL A 138 4.06 -10.85 -14.67
N ALA A 139 5.27 -11.32 -14.99
CA ALA A 139 6.05 -10.83 -16.13
C ALA A 139 6.16 -9.29 -16.21
N GLY A 140 6.18 -8.62 -15.06
CA GLY A 140 6.29 -7.15 -14.97
C GLY A 140 4.97 -6.38 -15.14
N GLN A 141 3.83 -7.07 -15.18
CA GLN A 141 2.50 -6.45 -15.24
C GLN A 141 1.68 -6.80 -14.01
N VAL A 142 0.93 -5.84 -13.48
CA VAL A 142 -0.10 -6.13 -12.47
C VAL A 142 -1.25 -6.83 -13.18
N VAL A 143 -1.49 -8.10 -12.81
CA VAL A 143 -2.57 -8.93 -13.38
C VAL A 143 -3.80 -8.96 -12.50
N ASP A 144 -3.64 -8.75 -11.18
CA ASP A 144 -4.74 -8.64 -10.23
C ASP A 144 -4.49 -7.53 -9.21
N HIS A 145 -5.56 -6.81 -8.88
CA HIS A 145 -5.66 -5.91 -7.73
C HIS A 145 -6.88 -6.31 -6.91
N VAL A 146 -6.65 -7.14 -5.90
CA VAL A 146 -7.70 -7.54 -4.96
C VAL A 146 -7.80 -6.44 -3.90
N ARG A 147 -8.88 -5.67 -3.95
CA ARG A 147 -9.20 -4.67 -2.93
C ARG A 147 -9.86 -5.34 -1.73
N GLU A 148 -9.57 -4.83 -0.55
CA GLU A 148 -10.23 -5.25 0.70
C GLU A 148 -10.15 -6.77 0.91
N LEU A 149 -8.92 -7.27 1.06
CA LEU A 149 -8.65 -8.69 1.18
C LEU A 149 -9.57 -9.35 2.22
N SER A 150 -10.38 -10.31 1.79
CA SER A 150 -11.34 -10.98 2.65
C SER A 150 -10.65 -11.77 3.76
N TRP A 151 -11.32 -11.85 4.91
CA TRP A 151 -10.79 -12.50 6.13
C TRP A 151 -11.36 -13.90 6.36
N GLU A 152 -12.28 -14.32 5.49
CA GLU A 152 -12.89 -15.65 5.44
C GLU A 152 -11.92 -16.71 4.91
#